data_AF-A0A9P7ABE5-F1
#
_entry.id   AF-A0A9P7ABE5-F1
#
_cell.length_a   1.000
_cell.length_b   1.000
_cell.length_c   1.000
_cell.angle_alpha   90.00
_cell.angle_beta   90.00
_cell.angle_gamma   90.00
#
_symmetry.space_group_name_H-M   'P 1'
#
loop_
_entity.id
_entity.type
_entity.pdbx_description
1 polymer ?
#
loop_
_entity_poly.entity_id
_entity_poly.type
_entity_poly.pdbx_seq_one_letter_code
_entity_poly.pdbx_strand_id
1 'polypeptide(L)'
;MTDVKETNERHEKEGTTDSPGYNQMMGIFYEKHVCKTCWPKAMEAAFAVMMIGPLEFAVASTPRSRSYLDQIRTIATPTLLSSPMVSWMKRSHFFRRISHMG
;
A
#
# COMPACT_ATOMS: atom_id res chain seq x y z
N MET A 1 6.38 21.50 2.01
CA MET A 1 6.36 20.04 1.83
C MET A 1 5.04 19.73 1.14
N THR A 2 5.07 19.41 -0.15
CA THR A 2 3.87 19.20 -0.98
C THR A 2 3.12 17.97 -0.50
N ASP A 3 1.79 17.99 -0.52
CA ASP A 3 0.98 16.82 -0.19
C ASP A 3 1.24 15.72 -1.24
N VAL A 4 1.64 14.52 -0.78
CA VAL A 4 1.90 13.34 -1.63
C VAL A 4 0.68 13.01 -2.47
N LYS A 5 -0.53 13.17 -1.89
CA LYS A 5 -1.79 12.89 -2.59
C LYS A 5 -2.03 13.90 -3.71
N GLU A 6 -1.94 15.19 -3.40
CA GLU A 6 -2.13 16.27 -4.38
C GLU A 6 -1.12 16.17 -5.53
N THR A 7 0.13 15.83 -5.20
CA THR A 7 1.20 15.64 -6.18
C THR A 7 0.92 14.44 -7.09
N ASN A 8 0.45 13.33 -6.53
CA ASN A 8 0.06 12.15 -7.30
C ASN A 8 -1.12 12.45 -8.25
N GLU A 9 -2.21 13.04 -7.74
CA GLU A 9 -3.39 13.38 -8.53
C GLU A 9 -3.06 14.32 -9.70
N ARG A 10 -2.17 15.30 -9.49
CA ARG A 10 -1.70 16.19 -10.55
C ARG A 10 -0.94 15.44 -11.65
N HIS A 11 0.06 14.64 -11.26
CA HIS A 11 0.87 13.89 -12.21
C HIS A 11 0.07 12.82 -12.97
N GLU A 12 -0.89 12.16 -12.32
CA GLU A 12 -1.82 11.24 -12.97
C GLU A 12 -2.72 11.96 -13.99
N LYS A 13 -3.31 13.10 -13.59
CA LYS A 13 -4.18 13.89 -14.49
C LYS A 13 -3.42 14.43 -15.70
N GLU A 14 -2.18 14.85 -15.51
CA GLU A 14 -1.32 15.41 -16.55
C GLU A 14 -0.61 14.32 -17.38
N GLY A 15 -0.68 13.06 -16.98
CA GLY A 15 0.03 11.95 -17.63
C GLY A 15 1.56 12.06 -17.50
N THR A 16 2.06 12.74 -16.47
CA THR A 16 3.49 13.02 -16.26
C THR A 16 4.14 12.10 -15.23
N THR A 17 3.69 10.83 -15.19
CA THR A 17 4.14 9.82 -14.23
C THR A 17 5.58 9.35 -14.43
N ASP A 18 6.18 9.64 -15.59
CA ASP A 18 7.60 9.36 -15.84
C ASP A 18 8.51 10.53 -15.42
N SER A 19 7.95 11.59 -14.86
CA SER A 19 8.70 12.79 -14.49
C SER A 19 9.57 12.56 -13.23
N PRO A 20 10.71 13.26 -13.10
CA PRO A 20 11.52 13.23 -11.88
C PRO A 20 10.73 13.63 -10.62
N GLY A 21 9.76 14.55 -10.77
CA GLY A 21 8.89 14.98 -9.68
C GLY A 21 7.95 13.87 -9.18
N TYR A 22 7.44 13.05 -10.10
CA TYR A 22 6.67 11.86 -9.73
C TYR A 22 7.53 10.84 -8.98
N ASN A 23 8.72 10.54 -9.50
CA ASN A 23 9.66 9.60 -8.88
C ASN A 23 10.07 10.05 -7.46
N GLN A 24 10.32 11.35 -7.25
CA GLN A 24 10.63 11.89 -5.93
C GLN A 24 9.45 11.75 -4.95
N MET A 25 8.23 12.02 -5.41
CA MET A 25 7.01 11.83 -4.63
C MET A 25 6.83 10.36 -4.23
N MET A 26 7.01 9.43 -5.18
CA MET A 26 6.96 7.98 -4.91
C MET A 26 7.99 7.57 -3.87
N GLY A 27 9.21 8.10 -3.92
CA GLY A 27 10.23 7.87 -2.90
C GLY A 27 9.77 8.23 -1.49
N ILE A 28 9.19 9.43 -1.31
CA ILE A 28 8.64 9.89 -0.01
C ILE A 28 7.52 8.96 0.47
N PHE A 29 6.65 8.50 -0.44
CA PHE A 29 5.60 7.56 -0.08
C PHE A 29 6.17 6.21 0.36
N TYR A 30 7.11 5.65 -0.41
CA TYR A 30 7.67 4.35 -0.11
C TYR A 30 8.44 4.31 1.21
N GLU A 31 9.25 5.33 1.49
CA GLU A 31 9.96 5.46 2.77
C GLU A 31 9.00 5.46 3.96
N LYS A 32 7.81 6.04 3.80
CA LYS A 32 6.84 6.15 4.89
C LYS A 32 5.96 4.91 5.05
N HIS A 33 5.59 4.27 3.94
CA HIS A 33 4.49 3.30 3.90
C HIS A 33 4.88 1.90 3.42
N VAL A 34 5.94 1.76 2.63
CA VAL A 34 6.34 0.48 2.02
C VAL A 34 7.52 -0.14 2.78
N CYS A 35 8.63 0.57 2.86
CA CYS A 35 9.82 0.13 3.60
C CYS A 35 10.49 1.33 4.26
N LYS A 36 10.50 1.34 5.60
CA LYS A 36 11.06 2.44 6.42
C LYS A 36 12.57 2.36 6.64
N THR A 37 13.22 1.33 6.10
CA THR A 37 14.64 1.06 6.25
C THR A 37 15.31 1.03 4.89
N CYS A 38 16.64 0.92 4.85
CA CYS A 38 17.35 0.65 3.60
C CYS A 38 16.73 -0.56 2.90
N TRP A 39 16.50 -0.42 1.59
CA TRP A 39 15.80 -1.44 0.82
C TRP A 39 16.69 -2.69 0.68
N PRO A 40 16.13 -3.90 0.89
CA PRO A 40 16.84 -5.12 0.55
C PRO A 40 17.07 -5.20 -0.97
N LYS A 41 18.23 -5.73 -1.40
CA LYS A 41 18.56 -5.89 -2.83
C LYS A 41 17.47 -6.62 -3.64
N ALA A 42 16.81 -7.60 -3.03
CA ALA A 42 15.73 -8.33 -3.67
C ALA A 42 14.50 -7.43 -3.96
N MET A 43 14.26 -6.45 -3.09
CA MET A 43 13.20 -5.44 -3.27
C MET A 43 13.56 -4.50 -4.42
N GLU A 44 14.79 -3.97 -4.44
CA GLU A 44 15.25 -3.13 -5.55
C GLU A 44 15.15 -3.85 -6.91
N ALA A 45 15.58 -5.11 -6.97
CA ALA A 45 15.48 -5.93 -8.17
C ALA A 45 14.02 -6.17 -8.61
N ALA A 46 13.12 -6.41 -7.66
CA ALA A 46 11.70 -6.58 -7.95
C ALA A 46 11.05 -5.30 -8.48
N PHE A 47 11.38 -4.14 -7.90
CA PHE A 47 10.86 -2.84 -8.34
C PHE A 47 11.43 -2.41 -9.69
N ALA A 48 12.67 -2.78 -10.02
CA ALA A 48 13.29 -2.49 -11.32
C ALA A 48 12.60 -3.19 -12.50
N VAL A 49 11.99 -4.36 -12.28
CA VAL A 49 11.26 -5.14 -13.31
C VAL A 49 9.74 -5.01 -13.20
N MET A 50 9.25 -4.31 -12.18
CA MET A 50 7.82 -4.10 -11.99
C MET A 50 7.32 -3.14 -13.08
N MET A 51 6.68 -3.68 -14.12
CA MET A 51 5.94 -2.92 -15.13
C MET A 51 4.63 -2.32 -14.59
N ILE A 52 4.52 -2.22 -13.28
CA ILE A 52 3.40 -1.66 -12.56
C ILE A 52 3.67 -0.16 -12.46
N GLY A 53 3.65 0.53 -13.61
CA GLY A 53 3.53 1.99 -13.64
C GLY A 53 2.22 2.43 -12.93
N PRO A 54 2.11 3.70 -12.55
CA PRO A 54 1.18 4.35 -11.56
C PRO A 54 0.25 3.54 -10.64
N LEU A 55 0.46 2.25 -10.39
CA LEU A 55 -0.62 1.36 -9.94
C LEU A 55 -0.77 1.27 -8.42
N GLU A 56 0.21 1.74 -7.63
CA GLU A 56 0.07 1.69 -6.17
C GLU A 56 -1.11 2.53 -5.67
N PHE A 57 -1.47 3.57 -6.44
CA PHE A 57 -2.62 4.44 -6.16
C PHE A 57 -3.74 4.29 -7.17
N ALA A 58 -3.40 4.08 -8.44
CA ALA A 58 -4.38 3.92 -9.50
C ALA A 58 -4.51 2.45 -9.89
N VAL A 59 -5.45 1.75 -9.26
CA VAL A 59 -5.95 0.46 -9.76
C VAL A 59 -6.77 0.73 -11.05
N ALA A 60 -6.09 1.15 -12.12
CA ALA A 60 -6.71 1.53 -13.38
C ALA A 60 -7.25 0.31 -14.16
N SER A 61 -6.73 -0.88 -13.86
CA SER A 61 -6.99 -2.11 -14.63
C SER A 61 -7.85 -3.15 -13.91
N THR A 62 -8.20 -2.96 -12.63
CA THR A 62 -9.02 -3.91 -11.86
C THR A 62 -10.37 -3.26 -11.51
N PRO A 63 -11.52 -3.95 -11.66
CA PRO A 63 -12.80 -3.37 -11.28
C PRO A 63 -12.77 -2.93 -9.82
N ARG A 64 -13.08 -1.65 -9.56
CA ARG A 64 -13.13 -1.05 -8.22
C ARG A 64 -14.04 -1.82 -7.24
N SER A 65 -14.96 -2.65 -7.76
CA SER A 65 -15.88 -3.50 -7.00
C SER A 65 -15.40 -4.92 -6.73
N ARG A 66 -14.22 -5.34 -7.22
CA ARG A 66 -13.75 -6.72 -7.01
C ARG A 66 -13.48 -6.95 -5.51
N SER A 67 -14.20 -7.91 -4.94
CA SER A 67 -14.07 -8.35 -3.56
C SER A 67 -14.06 -9.88 -3.52
N TYR A 68 -13.24 -10.45 -2.63
CA TYR A 68 -13.19 -11.89 -2.36
C TYR A 68 -13.77 -12.24 -0.98
N LEU A 69 -14.48 -11.31 -0.32
CA LEU A 69 -15.03 -11.51 1.03
C LEU A 69 -15.93 -12.75 1.14
N ASP A 70 -16.72 -13.04 0.12
CA ASP A 70 -17.61 -14.21 0.10
C ASP A 70 -16.81 -15.52 0.00
N GLN A 71 -15.65 -15.49 -0.65
CA GLN A 71 -14.79 -16.65 -0.87
C GLN A 71 -13.83 -16.91 0.29
N ILE A 72 -13.45 -15.89 1.06
CA ILE A 72 -12.54 -16.06 2.22
C ILE A 72 -13.06 -17.11 3.21
N ARG A 73 -14.39 -17.27 3.31
CA ARG A 73 -15.02 -18.29 4.16
C ARG A 73 -14.71 -19.73 3.76
N THR A 74 -14.23 -19.98 2.54
CA THR A 74 -13.92 -21.34 2.04
C THR A 74 -12.51 -21.79 2.39
N ILE A 75 -11.68 -20.94 3.01
CA ILE A 75 -10.32 -21.28 3.42
C ILE A 75 -10.39 -22.21 4.63
N ALA A 76 -10.06 -23.49 4.45
CA ALA A 76 -10.11 -24.50 5.51
C ALA A 76 -8.80 -24.64 6.30
N THR A 77 -7.70 -24.11 5.80
CA THR A 77 -6.36 -24.21 6.40
C THR A 77 -6.15 -23.13 7.47
N PRO A 78 -5.41 -23.42 8.57
CA PRO A 78 -5.01 -22.39 9.53
C PRO A 78 -4.33 -21.21 8.83
N THR A 79 -4.84 -20.00 9.05
CA THR A 79 -4.38 -18.78 8.37
C THR A 79 -4.00 -17.74 9.40
N LEU A 80 -2.75 -17.25 9.32
CA LEU A 80 -2.27 -16.14 10.14
C LEU A 80 -2.48 -14.83 9.40
N LEU A 81 -3.27 -13.92 9.98
CA LEU A 81 -3.41 -12.54 9.49
C LEU A 81 -2.38 -11.65 10.17
N SER A 82 -1.46 -11.08 9.39
CA SER A 82 -0.49 -10.08 9.86
C SER A 82 -0.69 -8.76 9.13
N SER A 83 -0.61 -7.66 9.87
CA SER A 83 -0.64 -6.29 9.32
C SER A 83 0.15 -5.37 10.25
N PRO A 84 0.99 -4.47 9.73
CA PRO A 84 1.64 -3.46 10.56
C PRO A 84 0.59 -2.54 11.17
N MET A 85 0.78 -2.11 12.41
CA MET A 85 -0.13 -1.18 13.08
C MET A 85 -0.03 0.21 12.43
N VAL A 86 -0.80 0.43 11.36
CA VAL A 86 -0.99 1.74 10.73
C VAL A 86 -2.05 2.54 11.48
N SER A 87 -1.93 3.86 11.48
CA SER A 87 -2.68 4.84 12.28
C SER A 87 -4.20 4.57 12.42
N TRP A 88 -4.84 4.02 11.38
CA TRP A 88 -6.28 3.73 11.33
C TRP A 88 -6.72 2.54 12.20
N MET A 89 -5.83 1.58 12.46
CA MET A 89 -6.16 0.36 13.23
C MET A 89 -6.24 0.61 14.75
N LYS A 90 -5.71 1.75 15.22
CA LYS A 90 -5.71 2.15 16.64
C LYS A 90 -7.09 2.56 17.19
N ARG A 91 -8.10 2.77 16.34
CA ARG A 91 -9.45 3.23 16.77
C ARG A 91 -10.51 2.13 16.86
N SER A 92 -10.18 0.87 16.53
CA SER A 92 -11.15 -0.22 16.59
C SER A 92 -11.24 -0.80 18.01
N HIS A 93 -12.46 -0.83 18.57
CA HIS A 93 -12.76 -1.43 19.89
C HIS A 93 -12.38 -2.92 20.00
N PHE A 94 -12.08 -3.57 18.88
CA PHE A 94 -11.76 -4.99 18.76
C PHE A 94 -10.48 -5.39 19.53
N PHE A 95 -9.43 -4.57 19.51
CA PHE A 95 -8.15 -4.93 20.14
C PHE A 95 -8.11 -4.75 21.67
N ARG A 96 -9.01 -3.95 22.24
CA ARG A 96 -9.05 -3.68 23.69
C ARG A 96 -9.50 -4.91 24.51
N ARG A 97 -10.15 -5.89 23.88
CA ARG A 97 -10.68 -7.09 24.56
C ARG A 97 -9.65 -8.21 24.72
N ILE A 98 -8.61 -8.23 23.89
CA ILE A 98 -7.58 -9.30 23.88
C ILE A 98 -6.57 -9.11 25.04
N SER A 99 -6.34 -7.86 25.48
CA SER A 99 -5.40 -7.55 26.57
C SER A 99 -5.90 -7.84 27.99
N HIS A 100 -7.14 -8.31 28.17
CA HIS A 100 -7.74 -8.57 29.50
C HIS A 100 -8.01 -10.06 29.79
N MET A 101 -7.49 -10.98 28.98
CA MET A 101 -7.54 -12.43 29.25
C MET A 101 -6.13 -12.99 29.52
N GLY A 102 -5.41 -12.34 30.44
CA GLY A 102 -4.17 -12.82 31.03
C GLY A 102 -4.29 -12.84 32.54
#